data_AF-A0A2W4N2F4-F1
#
_entry.id   AF-A0A2W4N2F4-F1
#
_cell.length_a   1.000
_cell.length_b   1.000
_cell.length_c   1.000
_cell.angle_alpha   90.00
_cell.angle_beta   90.00
_cell.angle_gamma   90.00
#
_symmetry.space_group_name_H-M   'P 1'
#
loop_
_entity.id
_entity.type
_entity.pdbx_description
1 polymer ?
#
loop_
_entity_poly.entity_id
_entity_poly.type
_entity_poly.pdbx_seq_one_letter_code
_entity_poly.pdbx_strand_id
1 'polypeptide(L)'
;EVRAGQSPRYRVSLAEGRPAISGRIPVEVEVQGISSGVDYSRPEHQEALAKAVQAEMEAGIRKLIRRAQEEWQSDVIGLGLRVAPLFPTYDRWNAYGWDEQFPQAEIDIQVEVNLRRFGMQLQPPGPGR
;
A
#
# COMPACT_ATOMS: atom_id res chain seq x y z
N GLU A 1 -2.51 -13.60 -9.17
CA GLU A 1 -1.45 -12.65 -9.62
C GLU A 1 -1.76 -11.28 -9.03
N VAL A 2 -0.73 -10.52 -8.64
CA VAL A 2 -0.89 -9.13 -8.17
C VAL A 2 -0.22 -8.21 -9.17
N ARG A 3 -0.95 -7.22 -9.66
CA ARG A 3 -0.46 -6.20 -10.60
C ARG A 3 -0.61 -4.82 -9.96
N ALA A 4 0.31 -3.92 -10.29
CA ALA A 4 0.12 -2.50 -9.98
C ALA A 4 -1.13 -2.00 -10.73
N GLY A 5 -1.99 -1.27 -10.04
CA GLY A 5 -3.14 -0.60 -10.65
C GLY A 5 -2.75 0.69 -11.36
N GLN A 6 -3.61 1.71 -11.28
CA GLN A 6 -3.25 3.07 -11.70
C GLN A 6 -2.01 3.59 -10.94
N SER A 7 -1.36 4.64 -11.44
CA SER A 7 -0.22 5.24 -10.74
C SER A 7 -0.60 5.60 -9.29
N PRO A 8 0.20 5.18 -8.29
CA PRO A 8 -0.02 5.57 -6.90
C PRO A 8 -0.07 7.09 -6.76
N ARG A 9 -0.96 7.57 -5.90
CA ARG A 9 -1.11 9.00 -5.62
C ARG A 9 -0.54 9.30 -4.25
N TYR A 10 0.35 10.27 -4.19
CA TYR A 10 0.92 10.76 -2.94
C TYR A 10 0.51 12.21 -2.74
N ARG A 11 0.17 12.55 -1.51
CA ARG A 11 0.11 13.93 -1.02
C ARG A 11 1.20 14.09 0.01
N VAL A 12 1.93 15.19 -0.12
CA VAL A 12 3.03 15.53 0.78
C VAL A 12 2.80 16.94 1.29
N SER A 13 3.07 17.15 2.57
CA SER A 13 3.06 18.46 3.20
C SER A 13 4.11 18.54 4.30
N LEU A 14 4.48 19.77 4.67
CA LEU A 14 5.30 20.04 5.85
C LEU A 14 4.39 20.68 6.89
N ALA A 15 4.04 19.95 7.94
CA ALA A 15 3.29 20.46 9.08
C ALA A 15 4.28 20.75 10.21
N GLU A 16 4.42 22.02 10.61
CA GLU A 16 5.38 22.45 11.65
C GLU A 16 6.83 21.99 11.39
N GLY A 17 7.22 21.91 10.11
CA GLY A 17 8.54 21.43 9.69
C GLY A 17 8.67 19.90 9.59
N ARG A 18 7.69 19.14 10.09
CA ARG A 18 7.65 17.69 9.98
C ARG A 18 7.00 17.24 8.66
N PRO A 19 7.57 16.25 7.97
CA PRO A 19 7.00 15.77 6.73
C PRO A 19 5.82 14.84 7.02
N ALA A 20 4.67 15.16 6.43
CA ALA A 20 3.47 14.34 6.44
C ALA A 20 3.20 13.81 5.02
N ILE A 21 3.09 12.50 4.89
CA ILE A 21 2.94 11.79 3.63
C ILE A 21 1.70 10.92 3.70
N SER A 22 0.77 11.15 2.78
CA SER A 22 -0.39 10.29 2.56
C SER A 22 -0.29 9.65 1.18
N GLY A 23 -0.22 8.32 1.13
CA GLY A 23 -0.14 7.54 -0.10
C GLY A 23 -1.39 6.69 -0.32
N ARG A 24 -1.83 6.61 -1.57
CA ARG A 24 -2.90 5.72 -2.02
C ARG A 24 -2.38 4.86 -3.16
N ILE A 25 -2.33 3.56 -2.92
CA ILE A 25 -1.75 2.57 -3.83
C ILE A 25 -2.88 1.67 -4.35
N PRO A 26 -3.35 1.87 -5.60
CA PRO A 26 -4.30 0.96 -6.19
C PRO A 26 -3.59 -0.33 -6.61
N VAL A 27 -4.16 -1.46 -6.21
CA VAL A 27 -3.61 -2.80 -6.47
C VAL A 27 -4.69 -3.64 -7.14
N GLU A 28 -4.29 -4.35 -8.18
CA GLU A 28 -5.18 -5.22 -8.92
C GLU A 28 -4.81 -6.66 -8.63
N VAL A 29 -5.79 -7.41 -8.15
CA VAL A 29 -5.61 -8.80 -7.78
C VAL A 29 -6.44 -9.66 -8.70
N GLU A 30 -5.75 -10.60 -9.33
CA GLU A 30 -6.37 -11.69 -10.08
C GLU A 30 -6.32 -12.97 -9.25
N VAL A 31 -7.49 -13.54 -9.04
CA VAL A 31 -7.68 -14.76 -8.26
C VAL A 31 -7.72 -15.93 -9.24
N GLN A 32 -6.66 -16.72 -9.31
CA GLN A 32 -6.59 -17.84 -10.27
C GLN A 32 -7.41 -19.06 -9.84
N GLY A 33 -7.61 -19.23 -8.54
CA GLY A 33 -8.45 -20.26 -7.94
C GLY A 33 -8.31 -20.18 -6.42
N ILE A 34 -9.40 -20.42 -5.70
CA ILE A 34 -9.39 -20.49 -4.25
C ILE A 34 -9.90 -21.86 -3.84
N SER A 35 -9.01 -22.68 -3.28
CA SER A 35 -9.35 -23.96 -2.67
C SER A 35 -9.94 -23.75 -1.28
N SER A 36 -11.06 -23.05 -1.21
CA SER A 36 -11.82 -22.85 0.03
C SER A 36 -13.25 -23.36 -0.15
N GLY A 37 -13.92 -23.66 0.95
CA GLY A 37 -15.35 -23.95 0.95
C GLY A 37 -16.25 -22.73 0.75
N VAL A 38 -15.69 -21.55 0.46
CA VAL A 38 -16.43 -20.29 0.30
C VAL A 38 -16.83 -20.08 -1.16
N ASP A 39 -18.08 -19.68 -1.38
CA ASP A 39 -18.65 -19.38 -2.70
C ASP A 39 -18.35 -17.93 -3.10
N TYR A 40 -17.26 -17.69 -3.83
CA TYR A 40 -16.89 -16.35 -4.28
C TYR A 40 -17.68 -15.86 -5.51
N SER A 41 -18.71 -16.59 -5.97
CA SER A 41 -19.66 -16.02 -6.94
C SER A 41 -20.53 -14.93 -6.32
N ARG A 42 -20.60 -14.87 -4.98
CA ARG A 42 -21.36 -13.88 -4.23
C ARG A 42 -20.56 -12.59 -4.03
N PRO A 43 -21.10 -11.41 -4.39
CA PRO A 43 -20.40 -10.13 -4.23
C PRO A 43 -19.91 -9.87 -2.81
N GLU A 44 -20.65 -10.29 -1.79
CA GLU A 44 -20.27 -10.05 -0.39
C GLU A 44 -19.00 -10.81 0.01
N HIS A 45 -18.81 -12.02 -0.55
CA HIS A 45 -17.61 -12.83 -0.33
C HIS A 45 -16.41 -12.29 -1.10
N GLN A 46 -16.63 -11.70 -2.27
CA GLN A 46 -15.59 -10.99 -3.03
C GLN A 46 -15.13 -9.73 -2.28
N GLU A 47 -16.07 -8.95 -1.75
CA GLU A 47 -15.76 -7.75 -0.95
C GLU A 47 -15.00 -8.11 0.34
N ALA A 48 -15.42 -9.17 1.03
CA ALA A 48 -14.72 -9.66 2.22
C ALA A 48 -13.27 -10.09 1.89
N LEU A 49 -13.07 -10.77 0.77
CA LEU A 49 -11.73 -11.13 0.29
C LEU A 49 -10.89 -9.90 -0.03
N ALA A 50 -11.44 -8.92 -0.75
CA ALA A 50 -10.74 -7.69 -1.10
C ALA A 50 -10.28 -6.94 0.16
N LYS A 51 -11.16 -6.82 1.17
CA LYS A 51 -10.84 -6.21 2.47
C LYS A 51 -9.76 -6.97 3.23
N ALA A 52 -9.82 -8.30 3.23
CA ALA A 52 -8.80 -9.12 3.88
C ALA A 52 -7.42 -8.94 3.24
N VAL A 53 -7.35 -8.95 1.90
CA VAL A 53 -6.11 -8.71 1.16
C VAL A 53 -5.59 -7.29 1.39
N GLN A 54 -6.48 -6.29 1.37
CA GLN A 54 -6.12 -4.91 1.67
C GLN A 54 -5.51 -4.79 3.08
N ALA A 55 -6.16 -5.34 4.10
CA ALA A 55 -5.69 -5.27 5.48
C ALA A 55 -4.30 -5.91 5.65
N GLU A 56 -4.07 -7.05 5.02
CA GLU A 56 -2.77 -7.74 5.05
C GLU A 56 -1.67 -6.90 4.38
N MET A 57 -1.94 -6.34 3.20
CA MET A 57 -0.98 -5.48 2.49
C MET A 57 -0.66 -4.22 3.29
N GLU A 58 -1.68 -3.54 3.84
CA GLU A 58 -1.48 -2.37 4.68
C GLU A 58 -0.69 -2.70 5.96
N ALA A 59 -0.96 -3.85 6.60
CA ALA A 59 -0.21 -4.30 7.76
C ALA A 59 1.27 -4.54 7.42
N GLY A 60 1.55 -5.18 6.28
CA GLY A 60 2.90 -5.36 5.76
C GLY A 60 3.62 -4.04 5.48
N ILE A 61 2.96 -3.09 4.81
CA ILE A 61 3.50 -1.76 4.54
C ILE A 61 3.78 -0.99 5.83
N ARG A 62 2.82 -0.96 6.77
CA ARG A 62 2.99 -0.32 8.09
C ARG A 62 4.17 -0.92 8.85
N LYS A 63 4.33 -2.24 8.80
CA LYS A 63 5.48 -2.93 9.42
C LYS A 63 6.79 -2.52 8.74
N LEU A 64 6.84 -2.48 7.41
CA LEU A 64 8.04 -2.06 6.67
C LEU A 64 8.43 -0.62 7.00
N ILE A 65 7.47 0.32 6.95
CA ILE A 65 7.71 1.73 7.29
C ILE A 65 8.24 1.86 8.70
N ARG A 66 7.62 1.18 9.68
CA ARG A 66 8.08 1.19 11.06
C ARG A 66 9.53 0.74 11.19
N ARG A 67 9.91 -0.39 10.57
CA ARG A 67 11.30 -0.87 10.61
C ARG A 67 12.26 0.10 9.93
N ALA A 68 11.86 0.67 8.80
CA ALA A 68 12.66 1.66 8.10
C ALA A 68 12.91 2.91 8.96
N GLN A 69 11.92 3.39 9.71
CA GLN A 69 12.04 4.55 10.59
C GLN A 69 12.77 4.24 11.91
N GLU A 70 12.44 3.12 12.57
CA GLU A 70 12.91 2.81 13.93
C GLU A 70 14.22 2.01 13.95
N GLU A 71 14.38 1.03 13.07
CA GLU A 71 15.53 0.12 13.08
C GLU A 71 16.65 0.59 12.15
N TRP A 72 16.29 1.06 10.94
CA TRP A 72 17.27 1.41 9.91
C TRP A 72 17.52 2.91 9.83
N GLN A 73 16.57 3.71 10.30
CA GLN A 73 16.55 5.17 10.19
C GLN A 73 16.88 5.64 8.77
N SER A 74 16.39 4.91 7.77
CA SER A 74 16.77 5.09 6.36
C SER A 74 15.57 4.89 5.45
N ASP A 75 15.40 5.81 4.51
CA ASP A 75 14.33 5.78 3.53
C ASP A 75 14.63 4.79 2.39
N VAL A 76 14.53 3.49 2.70
CA VAL A 76 14.71 2.41 1.71
C VAL A 76 13.54 2.28 0.74
N ILE A 77 12.46 3.02 0.96
CA ILE A 77 11.22 3.01 0.17
C ILE A 77 11.26 4.12 -0.91
N GLY A 78 12.06 5.17 -0.71
CA GLY A 78 12.23 6.29 -1.62
C GLY A 78 11.13 7.36 -1.49
N LEU A 79 10.58 7.55 -0.29
CA LEU A 79 9.58 8.58 0.00
C LEU A 79 10.14 10.01 -0.09
N GLY A 80 11.44 10.20 0.13
CA GLY A 80 12.13 11.48 -0.03
C GLY A 80 12.01 12.05 -1.43
N LEU A 81 11.88 11.19 -2.46
CA LEU A 81 11.61 11.61 -3.83
C LEU A 81 10.23 12.28 -4.00
N ARG A 82 9.30 12.00 -3.09
CA ARG A 82 7.97 12.64 -3.04
C ARG A 82 8.00 13.93 -2.25
N VAL A 83 8.89 14.05 -1.28
CA VAL A 83 9.02 15.22 -0.40
C VAL A 83 9.91 16.31 -1.03
N ALA A 84 10.97 15.93 -1.75
CA ALA A 84 11.91 16.84 -2.39
C ALA A 84 11.27 17.96 -3.23
N PRO A 85 10.19 17.73 -4.00
CA PRO A 85 9.49 18.79 -4.74
C PRO A 85 8.88 19.91 -3.88
N LEU A 86 8.76 19.75 -2.56
CA LEU A 86 8.33 20.82 -1.66
C LEU A 86 9.41 21.90 -1.47
N PHE A 87 10.65 21.63 -1.88
CA PHE A 87 11.78 22.53 -1.74
C PHE A 87 12.13 23.17 -3.09
N PRO A 88 12.12 24.50 -3.22
CA PRO A 88 12.38 25.17 -4.50
C PRO A 88 13.79 24.97 -5.07
N THR A 89 14.77 24.64 -4.22
CA THR A 89 16.17 24.50 -4.62
C THR A 89 16.82 23.29 -3.95
N TYR A 90 17.86 22.76 -4.59
CA TYR A 90 18.69 21.69 -4.03
C TYR A 90 19.27 22.10 -2.66
N ASP A 91 19.75 23.33 -2.51
CA ASP A 91 20.31 23.79 -1.23
C ASP A 91 19.27 23.76 -0.11
N ARG A 92 18.01 24.12 -0.38
CA ARG A 92 16.92 24.04 0.61
C ARG A 92 16.54 22.59 0.93
N TRP A 93 16.55 21.71 -0.06
CA TRP A 93 16.36 20.28 0.15
C TRP A 93 17.49 19.66 0.99
N ASN A 94 18.74 19.97 0.65
CA ASN A 94 19.90 19.48 1.39
C ASN A 94 19.93 20.03 2.83
N ALA A 95 19.60 21.30 3.01
CA ALA A 95 19.50 21.92 4.34
C ALA A 95 18.33 21.38 5.18
N TYR A 96 17.28 20.83 4.55
CA TYR A 96 16.19 20.17 5.26
C TYR A 96 16.62 18.86 5.94
N GLY A 97 17.65 18.20 5.40
CA GLY A 97 18.23 17.00 6.00
C GLY A 97 17.25 15.82 6.07
N TRP A 98 16.75 15.36 4.91
CA TRP A 98 15.72 14.31 4.85
C TRP A 98 16.05 13.07 5.68
N ASP A 99 17.30 12.63 5.69
CA ASP A 99 17.71 11.42 6.43
C ASP A 99 17.48 11.58 7.94
N GLU A 100 17.59 12.80 8.48
CA GLU A 100 17.31 13.11 9.88
C GLU A 100 15.81 13.27 10.16
N GLN A 101 15.04 13.72 9.16
CA GLN A 101 13.60 13.97 9.26
C GLN A 101 12.77 12.70 9.03
N PHE A 102 13.24 11.77 8.19
CA PHE A 102 12.51 10.57 7.80
C PHE A 102 12.06 9.70 9.00
N PRO A 103 12.89 9.45 10.03
CA PRO A 103 12.46 8.69 11.21
C PRO A 103 11.28 9.32 11.96
N GLN A 104 11.06 10.63 11.81
CA GLN A 104 9.99 11.39 12.47
C GLN A 104 8.83 11.74 11.54
N ALA A 105 8.89 11.29 10.28
CA ALA A 105 7.87 11.55 9.27
C ALA A 105 6.54 10.87 9.65
N GLU A 106 5.43 11.59 9.49
CA GLU A 106 4.10 11.00 9.57
C GLU A 106 3.76 10.36 8.22
N ILE A 107 3.63 9.03 8.18
CA ILE A 107 3.42 8.29 6.94
C ILE A 107 2.16 7.44 7.07
N ASP A 108 1.14 7.76 6.28
CA ASP A 108 -0.08 6.96 6.11
C ASP A 108 -0.18 6.45 4.68
N ILE A 109 -0.15 5.13 4.50
CA ILE A 109 -0.29 4.47 3.20
C ILE A 109 -1.53 3.59 3.20
N GLN A 110 -2.45 3.90 2.30
CA GLN A 110 -3.67 3.14 2.08
C GLN A 110 -3.55 2.34 0.79
N VAL A 111 -4.01 1.09 0.83
CA VAL A 111 -4.04 0.21 -0.34
C VAL A 111 -5.48 0.10 -0.81
N GLU A 112 -5.72 0.24 -2.12
CA GLU A 112 -7.04 0.06 -2.71
C GLU A 112 -7.04 -1.19 -3.59
N VAL A 113 -7.55 -2.29 -3.05
CA VAL A 113 -7.58 -3.58 -3.75
C VAL A 113 -8.80 -3.67 -4.65
N ASN A 114 -8.56 -3.90 -5.94
CA ASN A 114 -9.58 -4.18 -6.95
C ASN A 114 -9.43 -5.63 -7.45
N LEU A 115 -10.44 -6.46 -7.20
CA LEU A 115 -10.49 -7.83 -7.72
C LEU A 115 -11.00 -7.78 -9.17
N ARG A 116 -10.12 -8.07 -10.14
CA ARG A 116 -10.47 -7.92 -11.57
C ARG A 116 -11.10 -9.15 -12.19
N ARG A 117 -10.62 -10.35 -11.80
CA ARG A 117 -11.10 -11.64 -12.33
C ARG A 117 -10.90 -12.73 -11.30
N PHE A 118 -11.89 -13.60 -11.23
CA PHE A 118 -11.76 -14.90 -10.61
C PHE A 118 -11.69 -15.95 -11.74
N GLY A 119 -10.79 -16.92 -11.60
CA GLY A 119 -10.67 -18.04 -12.52
C GLY A 119 -11.96 -18.85 -12.62
N MET A 120 -11.97 -19.86 -13.48
CA MET A 120 -13.17 -20.64 -13.85
C MET A 120 -13.87 -21.34 -12.68
N GLN A 121 -13.23 -21.47 -11.51
CA GLN A 121 -13.78 -22.15 -10.35
C GLN A 121 -13.92 -21.19 -9.16
N LEU A 122 -15.10 -20.60 -9.08
CA LEU A 122 -15.55 -19.66 -8.04
C LEU A 122 -16.36 -20.31 -6.93
N GLN A 123 -16.92 -21.48 -7.22
CA GLN A 123 -17.71 -22.28 -6.32
C GLN A 123 -16.90 -23.49 -5.85
N PRO A 124 -17.10 -23.93 -4.60
CA PRO A 124 -16.57 -25.21 -4.16
C PRO A 124 -17.14 -26.33 -5.05
N PRO A 125 -16.40 -27.42 -5.31
CA PRO A 125 -16.99 -28.59 -5.93
C PRO A 125 -18.17 -29.06 -5.07
N GLY A 126 -19.36 -29.16 -5.67
CA GLY A 126 -20.55 -29.67 -4.99
C GLY A 126 -20.31 -31.09 -4.45
N PRO A 127 -21.06 -31.53 -3.43
CA PRO A 127 -20.96 -32.92 -2.97
C PRO A 127 -21.22 -33.82 -4.17
N GLY A 128 -20.22 -34.66 -4.49
CA GLY A 128 -20.34 -35.63 -5.57
C GLY A 128 -21.61 -36.45 -5.38
N ARG A 129 -22.43 -36.53 -6.43
CA ARG A 129 -23.57 -37.45 -6.48
C ARG A 129 -23.09 -38.89 -6.47
#